data_AF-A0A636GDG8-F1
#
_entry.id   AF-A0A636GDG8-F1
#
_cell.length_a   1.000
_cell.length_b   1.000
_cell.length_c   1.000
_cell.angle_alpha   90.00
_cell.angle_beta   90.00
_cell.angle_gamma   90.00
#
_symmetry.space_group_name_H-M   'P 1'
#
loop_
_entity.id
_entity.type
_entity.pdbx_description
1 polymer ?
#
loop_
_entity_poly.entity_id
_entity_poly.type
_entity_poly.pdbx_seq_one_letter_code
_entity_poly.pdbx_strand_id
1 'polypeptide(L)'
;MSQEKGLYFHDRDSLANKINNVPAYYDLSAELIADEIFNNKENTLQVSATLADIIFEHQRQIAGGLFTHGCGEGQLVSAAIGYINLAFIWKNKDPADYRNSIAPSKWMLPPELWKPENSRRDLIKGVAMLIAERERLDSKEAQ
;
A
#
# COMPACT_ATOMS: atom_id res chain seq x y z
N MET A 1 8.10 24.05 -40.29
CA MET A 1 7.48 23.20 -39.24
C MET A 1 8.11 21.83 -39.35
N SER A 2 9.03 21.46 -38.44
CA SER A 2 9.60 20.11 -38.41
C SER A 2 8.56 19.15 -37.84
N GLN A 3 8.18 18.14 -38.62
CA GLN A 3 7.46 17.00 -38.08
C GLN A 3 8.42 16.25 -37.15
N GLU A 4 8.16 16.26 -35.85
CA GLU A 4 8.80 15.32 -34.94
C GLU A 4 8.45 13.90 -35.40
N LYS A 5 9.43 13.18 -35.91
CA LYS A 5 9.28 11.76 -36.24
C LYS A 5 9.18 10.99 -34.93
N GLY A 6 7.96 10.79 -34.43
CA GLY A 6 7.71 9.85 -33.36
C GLY A 6 8.23 8.45 -33.75
N LEU A 7 8.83 7.73 -32.79
CA LEU A 7 9.15 6.32 -32.98
C LEU A 7 7.86 5.51 -32.93
N TYR A 8 7.58 4.77 -34.00
CA TYR A 8 6.44 3.86 -34.09
C TYR A 8 6.94 2.41 -33.97
N PHE A 9 6.22 1.61 -33.18
CA PHE A 9 6.52 0.20 -32.94
C PHE A 9 5.30 -0.65 -33.30
N HIS A 10 5.51 -1.71 -34.06
CA HIS A 10 4.42 -2.53 -34.61
C HIS A 10 4.07 -3.74 -33.72
N ASP A 11 4.96 -4.12 -32.79
CA ASP A 11 4.82 -5.26 -31.91
C ASP A 11 5.65 -5.11 -30.62
N ARG A 12 5.32 -5.94 -29.62
CA ARG A 12 5.96 -5.99 -28.29
C ARG A 12 7.47 -6.16 -28.38
N ASP A 13 7.94 -7.11 -29.18
CA ASP A 13 9.35 -7.49 -29.21
C ASP A 13 10.21 -6.38 -29.83
N SER A 14 9.67 -5.65 -30.81
CA SER A 14 10.30 -4.47 -31.40
C SER A 14 10.48 -3.33 -30.40
N LEU A 15 9.50 -3.09 -29.52
CA LEU A 15 9.61 -2.08 -28.47
C LEU A 15 10.57 -2.52 -27.35
N ALA A 16 10.43 -3.75 -26.85
CA ALA A 16 11.29 -4.29 -25.78
C ALA A 16 12.77 -4.24 -26.18
N ASN A 17 13.09 -4.66 -27.41
CA ASN A 17 14.44 -4.56 -27.96
C ASN A 17 14.95 -3.11 -28.01
N LYS A 18 14.07 -2.14 -28.31
CA LYS A 18 14.49 -0.74 -28.36
C LYS A 18 14.75 -0.17 -26.97
N ILE A 19 13.93 -0.52 -25.98
CA ILE A 19 14.09 -0.11 -24.58
C ILE A 19 15.37 -0.70 -23.98
N ASN A 20 15.64 -1.99 -24.21
CA ASN A 20 16.87 -2.65 -23.76
C ASN A 20 18.15 -2.01 -24.33
N ASN A 21 18.06 -1.39 -25.51
CA ASN A 21 19.18 -0.69 -26.13
C ASN A 21 19.29 0.78 -25.70
N VAL A 22 18.41 1.27 -24.81
CA VAL A 22 18.58 2.56 -24.16
C VAL A 22 19.56 2.37 -22.99
N PRO A 23 20.74 3.04 -23.00
CA PRO A 23 21.82 2.77 -22.04
C PRO A 23 21.47 2.94 -20.54
N ALA A 24 20.31 3.52 -20.22
CA ALA A 24 19.84 3.76 -18.86
C ALA A 24 18.80 2.75 -18.34
N TYR A 25 18.35 1.80 -19.18
CA TYR A 25 17.25 0.87 -18.87
C TYR A 25 17.67 -0.60 -19.06
N TYR A 26 18.83 -0.98 -18.51
CA TYR A 26 19.21 -2.38 -18.37
C TYR A 26 18.69 -2.92 -17.03
N ASP A 27 17.38 -3.10 -16.93
CA ASP A 27 16.80 -3.97 -15.92
C ASP A 27 15.50 -4.56 -16.46
N LEU A 28 15.06 -5.71 -15.93
CA LEU A 28 13.92 -6.56 -16.37
C LEU A 28 12.59 -5.84 -16.69
N SER A 29 12.51 -4.53 -16.44
CA SER A 29 11.46 -3.58 -16.78
C SER A 29 11.09 -3.50 -18.27
N ALA A 30 11.99 -3.70 -19.22
CA ALA A 30 11.73 -3.42 -20.63
C ALA A 30 10.69 -4.34 -21.26
N GLU A 31 10.76 -5.64 -20.96
CA GLU A 31 9.79 -6.63 -21.44
C GLU A 31 8.44 -6.44 -20.76
N LEU A 32 8.42 -6.08 -19.48
CA LEU A 32 7.20 -5.79 -18.72
C LEU A 32 6.48 -4.54 -19.25
N ILE A 33 7.22 -3.46 -19.51
CA ILE A 33 6.68 -2.22 -20.09
C ILE A 33 6.15 -2.47 -21.51
N ALA A 34 6.89 -3.23 -22.33
CA ALA A 34 6.42 -3.58 -23.67
C ALA A 34 5.18 -4.49 -23.63
N ASP A 35 5.11 -5.42 -22.67
CA ASP A 35 3.94 -6.26 -22.44
C ASP A 35 2.72 -5.43 -22.01
N GLU A 36 2.89 -4.47 -21.09
CA GLU A 36 1.83 -3.56 -20.64
C GLU A 36 1.26 -2.71 -21.79
N ILE A 37 2.13 -2.22 -22.68
CA ILE A 37 1.73 -1.37 -23.81
C ILE A 37 1.01 -2.16 -24.91
N PHE A 38 1.51 -3.36 -25.26
CA PHE A 38 1.01 -4.13 -26.40
C PHE A 38 -0.05 -5.18 -26.04
N ASN A 39 0.05 -5.77 -24.85
CA ASN A 39 -0.85 -6.81 -24.36
C ASN A 39 -1.87 -6.26 -23.36
N ASN A 40 -2.23 -4.98 -23.49
CA ASN A 40 -3.33 -4.32 -22.78
C ASN A 40 -4.70 -4.92 -23.18
N LYS A 41 -4.89 -6.25 -23.00
CA LYS A 41 -6.09 -6.72 -22.33
C LYS A 41 -6.08 -5.92 -21.05
N GLU A 42 -7.15 -5.20 -20.78
CA GLU A 42 -7.33 -4.59 -19.48
C GLU A 42 -6.96 -5.64 -18.42
N ASN A 43 -5.76 -5.54 -17.86
CA ASN A 43 -5.49 -6.05 -16.53
C ASN A 43 -6.09 -4.97 -15.61
N THR A 44 -7.37 -4.66 -15.82
CA THR A 44 -8.25 -4.26 -14.75
C THR A 44 -8.33 -5.48 -13.85
N LEU A 45 -7.24 -5.74 -13.11
CA LEU A 45 -7.38 -6.22 -11.76
C LEU A 45 -8.47 -5.33 -11.19
N GLN A 46 -9.67 -5.88 -11.06
CA GLN A 46 -10.77 -5.17 -10.43
C GLN A 46 -10.35 -4.99 -8.99
N VAL A 47 -9.63 -3.91 -8.71
CA VAL A 47 -9.28 -3.47 -7.38
C VAL A 47 -10.60 -3.03 -6.79
N SER A 48 -11.15 -3.88 -5.91
CA SER A 48 -12.36 -3.50 -5.18
C SER A 48 -12.13 -2.15 -4.48
N ALA A 49 -13.18 -1.35 -4.33
CA ALA A 49 -13.07 -0.06 -3.63
C ALA A 49 -12.40 -0.21 -2.25
N THR A 50 -12.62 -1.35 -1.57
CA THR A 50 -11.97 -1.68 -0.30
C THR A 50 -10.45 -1.82 -0.42
N LEU A 51 -9.95 -2.47 -1.47
CA LEU A 51 -8.50 -2.60 -1.69
C LEU A 51 -7.88 -1.24 -2.02
N ALA A 52 -8.56 -0.40 -2.81
CA ALA A 52 -8.13 0.96 -3.05
C ALA A 52 -8.07 1.76 -1.73
N ASP A 53 -9.10 1.68 -0.90
CA ASP A 53 -9.14 2.33 0.42
C ASP A 53 -7.95 1.91 1.32
N ILE A 54 -7.57 0.63 1.29
CA ILE A 54 -6.42 0.08 2.02
C ILE A 54 -5.10 0.67 1.50
N ILE A 55 -4.92 0.74 0.18
CA ILE A 55 -3.72 1.33 -0.43
C ILE A 55 -3.60 2.82 -0.05
N PHE A 56 -4.69 3.58 -0.17
CA PHE A 56 -4.71 5.00 0.21
C PHE A 56 -4.42 5.20 1.70
N GLU A 57 -4.98 4.34 2.56
CA GLU A 57 -4.71 4.36 3.99
C GLU A 57 -3.23 4.10 4.28
N HIS A 58 -2.64 3.07 3.66
CA HIS A 58 -1.24 2.72 3.82
C HIS A 58 -0.32 3.88 3.41
N GLN A 59 -0.57 4.49 2.25
CA GLN A 59 0.14 5.70 1.81
C GLN A 59 0.02 6.86 2.80
N ARG A 60 -1.18 7.08 3.37
CA ARG A 60 -1.38 8.12 4.40
C ARG A 60 -0.61 7.82 5.67
N GLN A 61 -0.53 6.55 6.09
CA GLN A 61 0.25 6.14 7.27
C GLN A 61 1.75 6.36 7.08
N ILE A 62 2.28 6.04 5.88
CA ILE A 62 3.66 6.35 5.50
C ILE A 62 3.90 7.87 5.53
N ALA A 63 3.09 8.63 4.81
CA ALA A 63 3.24 10.09 4.72
C ALA A 63 3.09 10.79 6.07
N GLY A 64 2.26 10.23 6.96
CA GLY A 64 2.08 10.70 8.33
C GLY A 64 3.21 10.33 9.30
N GLY A 65 4.27 9.65 8.82
CA GLY A 65 5.41 9.28 9.65
C GLY A 65 5.12 8.17 10.66
N LEU A 66 4.04 7.40 10.48
CA LEU A 66 3.70 6.32 11.40
C LEU A 66 4.81 5.27 11.50
N PHE A 67 5.58 5.12 10.42
CA PHE A 67 6.64 4.13 10.27
C PHE A 67 8.06 4.72 10.33
N THR A 68 8.21 6.05 10.39
CA THR A 68 9.54 6.71 10.26
C THR A 68 10.45 6.56 11.48
N HIS A 69 9.95 5.99 12.58
CA HIS A 69 10.68 5.88 13.85
C HIS A 69 11.15 4.46 14.18
N GLY A 70 11.20 3.56 13.20
CA GLY A 70 11.66 2.19 13.45
C GLY A 70 10.69 1.43 14.34
N CYS A 71 9.49 1.17 13.82
CA CYS A 71 8.56 0.26 14.47
C CYS A 71 9.29 -1.08 14.73
N GLY A 72 9.38 -1.44 16.01
CA GLY A 72 9.96 -2.68 16.47
C GLY A 72 9.18 -3.88 15.96
N GLU A 73 9.82 -5.05 15.99
CA GLU A 73 9.23 -6.31 15.57
C GLU A 73 7.88 -6.55 16.24
N GLY A 74 6.83 -6.81 15.44
CA GLY A 74 5.49 -7.10 15.93
C GLY A 74 4.70 -5.90 16.48
N GLN A 75 5.26 -4.68 16.52
CA GLN A 75 4.52 -3.49 16.97
C GLN A 75 3.37 -3.15 16.01
N LEU A 76 3.60 -3.28 14.70
CA LEU A 76 2.59 -3.02 13.68
C LEU A 76 1.46 -4.05 13.69
N VAL A 77 1.80 -5.33 13.91
CA VAL A 77 0.81 -6.40 14.09
C VAL A 77 -0.04 -6.12 15.33
N SER A 78 0.60 -5.75 16.43
CA SER A 78 -0.06 -5.43 17.69
C SER A 78 -1.00 -4.23 17.56
N ALA A 79 -0.57 -3.18 16.84
CA ALA A 79 -1.40 -2.02 16.50
C ALA A 79 -2.59 -2.39 15.60
N ALA A 80 -2.37 -3.21 14.58
CA ALA A 80 -3.42 -3.70 13.68
C ALA A 80 -4.51 -4.47 14.46
N ILE A 81 -4.10 -5.38 15.34
CA ILE A 81 -5.00 -6.13 16.23
C ILE A 81 -5.83 -5.17 17.09
N GLY A 82 -5.24 -4.08 17.58
CA GLY A 82 -5.94 -3.05 18.34
C GLY A 82 -7.13 -2.46 17.56
N TYR A 83 -6.89 -1.97 16.35
CA TYR A 83 -7.95 -1.41 15.51
C TYR A 83 -8.98 -2.45 15.08
N ILE A 84 -8.55 -3.66 14.68
CA ILE A 84 -9.46 -4.73 14.23
C ILE A 84 -10.37 -5.19 15.39
N ASN A 85 -9.83 -5.35 16.59
CA ASN A 85 -10.63 -5.73 17.76
C ASN A 85 -11.62 -4.64 18.14
N LEU A 86 -11.22 -3.37 18.13
CA LEU A 86 -12.15 -2.27 18.39
C LEU A 86 -13.28 -2.28 17.36
N ALA A 87 -12.94 -2.37 16.08
CA ALA A 87 -13.91 -2.39 15.00
C ALA A 87 -14.89 -3.57 15.12
N PHE A 88 -14.45 -4.73 15.60
CA PHE A 88 -15.30 -5.91 15.82
C PHE A 88 -16.20 -5.77 17.05
N ILE A 89 -15.62 -5.41 18.20
CA ILE A 89 -16.32 -5.39 19.50
C ILE A 89 -17.26 -4.18 19.59
N TRP A 90 -16.86 -3.03 19.04
CA TRP A 90 -17.56 -1.75 19.21
C TRP A 90 -18.34 -1.32 17.96
N LYS A 91 -18.56 -2.22 16.97
CA LYS A 91 -19.25 -1.90 15.70
C LYS A 91 -20.61 -1.20 15.85
N ASN A 92 -21.32 -1.44 16.96
CA ASN A 92 -22.65 -0.89 17.24
C ASN A 92 -22.66 0.11 18.41
N LYS A 93 -21.48 0.54 18.89
CA LYS A 93 -21.38 1.56 19.95
C LYS A 93 -21.69 2.95 19.40
N ASP A 94 -22.02 3.86 20.31
CA ASP A 94 -22.17 5.26 19.96
C ASP A 94 -20.87 5.80 19.31
N PRO A 95 -20.96 6.59 18.22
CA PRO A 95 -19.78 7.11 17.55
C PRO A 95 -18.85 7.94 18.43
N ALA A 96 -19.37 8.64 19.46
CA ALA A 96 -18.54 9.39 20.40
C ALA A 96 -17.79 8.43 21.32
N ASP A 97 -18.46 7.42 21.88
CA ASP A 97 -17.81 6.38 22.69
C ASP A 97 -16.70 5.69 21.89
N TYR A 98 -16.99 5.32 20.64
CA TYR A 98 -16.04 4.66 19.75
C TYR A 98 -14.74 5.47 19.58
N ARG A 99 -14.87 6.75 19.25
CA ARG A 99 -13.73 7.65 19.01
C ARG A 99 -12.96 7.99 20.29
N ASN A 100 -13.65 8.00 21.43
CA ASN A 100 -13.06 8.25 22.74
C ASN A 100 -12.54 6.98 23.43
N SER A 101 -12.55 5.84 22.73
CA SER A 101 -12.01 4.59 23.29
C SER A 101 -10.52 4.74 23.61
N ILE A 102 -10.12 4.19 24.75
CA ILE A 102 -8.73 4.19 25.18
C ILE A 102 -7.94 3.16 24.37
N ALA A 103 -6.68 3.47 24.06
CA ALA A 103 -5.78 2.54 23.40
C ALA A 103 -5.75 1.19 24.16
N PRO A 104 -5.92 0.04 23.48
CA PRO A 104 -5.91 -1.25 24.15
C PRO A 104 -4.52 -1.55 24.72
N SER A 105 -4.44 -2.42 25.73
CA SER A 105 -3.15 -2.80 26.35
C SER A 105 -2.13 -3.42 25.39
N LYS A 106 -2.62 -3.98 24.28
CA LYS A 106 -1.79 -4.54 23.20
C LYS A 106 -1.33 -3.47 22.19
N TRP A 107 -1.76 -2.22 22.32
CA TRP A 107 -1.28 -1.13 21.47
C TRP A 107 0.15 -0.78 21.84
N MET A 108 1.09 -1.01 20.93
CA MET A 108 2.53 -0.84 21.16
C MET A 108 3.13 0.40 20.50
N LEU A 109 2.29 1.24 19.89
CA LEU A 109 2.69 2.54 19.36
C LEU A 109 2.42 3.63 20.42
N PRO A 110 2.99 4.85 20.27
CA PRO A 110 2.64 5.97 21.12
C PRO A 110 1.11 6.13 21.26
N PRO A 111 0.58 6.33 22.49
CA PRO A 111 -0.87 6.44 22.72
C PRO A 111 -1.53 7.57 21.90
N GLU A 112 -0.80 8.62 21.56
CA GLU A 112 -1.28 9.77 20.78
C GLU A 112 -1.59 9.40 19.33
N LEU A 113 -1.06 8.26 18.85
CA LEU A 113 -1.33 7.71 17.52
C LEU A 113 -2.58 6.81 17.50
N TRP A 114 -3.14 6.50 18.66
CA TRP A 114 -4.44 5.83 18.77
C TRP A 114 -5.55 6.84 18.44
N LYS A 115 -6.09 6.75 17.22
CA LYS A 115 -7.11 7.67 16.70
C LYS A 115 -8.22 6.85 16.01
N PRO A 116 -9.03 6.13 16.78
CA PRO A 116 -10.15 5.36 16.24
C PRO A 116 -11.21 6.30 15.65
N GLU A 117 -11.86 5.85 14.58
CA GLU A 117 -12.80 6.72 13.84
C GLU A 117 -14.19 6.10 13.68
N ASN A 118 -14.23 4.90 13.10
CA ASN A 118 -15.40 4.06 12.99
C ASN A 118 -14.94 2.64 12.60
N SER A 119 -15.83 1.66 12.79
CA SER A 119 -15.53 0.24 12.54
C SER A 119 -14.98 -0.03 11.13
N ARG A 120 -15.58 0.54 10.08
CA ARG A 120 -15.11 0.34 8.70
C ARG A 120 -13.70 0.92 8.50
N ARG A 121 -13.48 2.17 8.94
CA ARG A 121 -12.20 2.84 8.70
C ARG A 121 -11.07 2.21 9.51
N ASP A 122 -11.36 1.73 10.71
CA ASP A 122 -10.35 1.12 11.56
C ASP A 122 -9.98 -0.29 11.11
N LEU A 123 -10.90 -1.05 10.49
CA LEU A 123 -10.52 -2.27 9.76
C LEU A 123 -9.52 -1.97 8.64
N ILE A 124 -9.76 -0.91 7.87
CA ILE A 124 -8.86 -0.47 6.79
C ILE A 124 -7.48 -0.07 7.36
N LYS A 125 -7.45 0.72 8.44
CA LYS A 125 -6.21 1.08 9.18
C LYS A 125 -5.43 -0.17 9.61
N GLY A 126 -6.12 -1.14 10.21
CA GLY A 126 -5.50 -2.36 10.68
C GLY A 126 -4.91 -3.21 9.56
N VAL A 127 -5.62 -3.36 8.44
CA VAL A 127 -5.10 -4.09 7.27
C VAL A 127 -3.89 -3.38 6.67
N ALA A 128 -3.93 -2.05 6.54
CA ALA A 128 -2.78 -1.27 6.06
C ALA A 128 -1.53 -1.42 6.94
N MET A 129 -1.69 -1.57 8.25
CA MET A 129 -0.58 -1.86 9.18
C MET A 129 0.00 -3.26 9.00
N LEU A 130 -0.82 -4.27 8.68
CA LEU A 130 -0.34 -5.62 8.38
C LEU A 130 0.48 -5.65 7.08
N ILE A 131 0.06 -4.90 6.07
CA ILE A 131 0.84 -4.71 4.83
C ILE A 131 2.19 -4.08 5.16
N ALA A 132 2.21 -3.00 5.95
CA ALA A 132 3.44 -2.33 6.36
C ALA A 132 4.40 -3.24 7.15
N GLU A 133 3.88 -4.11 8.04
CA GLU A 133 4.74 -5.10 8.71
C GLU A 133 5.33 -6.10 7.73
N ARG A 134 4.54 -6.55 6.75
CA ARG A 134 5.02 -7.49 5.73
C ARG A 134 6.16 -6.87 4.92
N GLU A 135 5.99 -5.64 4.45
CA GLU A 135 7.04 -4.89 3.73
C GLU A 135 8.30 -4.70 4.58
N ARG A 136 8.15 -4.44 5.89
CA ARG A 136 9.27 -4.35 6.84
C ARG A 136 10.02 -5.67 6.99
N LEU A 137 9.31 -6.81 6.94
CA LEU A 137 9.91 -8.15 6.98
C LEU A 137 10.63 -8.47 5.67
N ASP A 138 9.97 -8.24 4.53
CA ASP A 138 10.56 -8.47 3.21
C ASP A 138 11.85 -7.62 3.02
N SER A 139 11.85 -6.38 3.54
CA SER A 139 13.05 -5.51 3.54
C SER A 139 14.19 -6.04 4.42
N LYS A 140 13.89 -6.77 5.50
CA LYS A 140 14.92 -7.42 6.34
C LYS A 140 15.47 -8.69 5.68
N GLU A 141 14.63 -9.44 4.98
CA GLU A 141 15.05 -10.67 4.28
C GLU A 141 15.93 -10.39 3.06
N ALA A 142 15.84 -9.18 2.49
CA ALA A 142 16.68 -8.72 1.38
C ALA A 142 18.08 -8.19 1.79
N GLN A 143 18.40 -8.16 3.09
CA GLN A 143 19.69 -7.71 3.64
C GLN A 143 20.54 -8.90 4.11
#